data_AF-A0AAJ1CUB1-F1
#
_entry.id   AF-A0AAJ1CUB1-F1
#
_cell.length_a   1.000
_cell.length_b   1.000
_cell.length_c   1.000
_cell.angle_alpha   90.00
_cell.angle_beta   90.00
_cell.angle_gamma   90.00
#
_symmetry.space_group_name_H-M   'P 1'
#
loop_
_entity.id
_entity.type
_entity.pdbx_description
1 polymer ?
#
loop_
_entity_poly.entity_id
_entity_poly.type
_entity_poly.pdbx_seq_one_letter_code
_entity_poly.pdbx_strand_id
1 'polypeptide(L)'
;MYFMEVTMFLLGALFISLGRISSDNTKDINAFLVDDRNIKETKGSLQVTEIRSTRYSFECDCVLLFTNHNGKEFSYKETYFDFNSKASFLWKCKDKGKVPVTVIYDKHLPSKHFIKELKPLEINKNSRVGYIVIGILFILLGVFIVVVNFKV
;
A
#
# COMPACT_ATOMS: atom_id res chain seq x y z
N MET A 1 -17.39 -12.04 -29.31
CA MET A 1 -17.07 -13.11 -28.35
C MET A 1 -15.59 -13.11 -27.98
N TYR A 2 -14.68 -13.24 -28.97
CA TYR A 2 -13.23 -13.15 -28.75
C TYR A 2 -12.74 -11.90 -28.00
N PHE A 3 -13.35 -10.73 -28.24
CA PHE A 3 -12.97 -9.50 -27.53
C PHE A 3 -13.21 -9.58 -26.00
N MET A 4 -14.34 -10.15 -25.58
CA MET A 4 -14.68 -10.32 -24.16
C MET A 4 -13.76 -11.33 -23.47
N GLU A 5 -13.42 -12.39 -24.19
CA GLU A 5 -12.49 -13.43 -23.73
C GLU A 5 -11.07 -12.90 -23.54
N VAL A 6 -10.51 -12.22 -24.56
CA VAL A 6 -9.19 -11.59 -24.48
C VAL A 6 -9.15 -10.58 -23.33
N THR A 7 -10.22 -9.81 -23.15
CA THR A 7 -10.34 -8.86 -22.02
C THR A 7 -10.32 -9.57 -20.67
N MET A 8 -11.00 -10.73 -20.51
CA MET A 8 -10.98 -11.50 -19.27
C MET A 8 -9.59 -12.09 -18.95
N PHE A 9 -8.88 -12.62 -19.94
CA PHE A 9 -7.51 -13.11 -19.73
C PHE A 9 -6.55 -11.98 -19.35
N LEU A 10 -6.66 -10.81 -20.01
CA LEU A 10 -5.84 -9.63 -19.68
C LEU A 10 -6.12 -9.12 -18.26
N LEU A 11 -7.40 -9.03 -17.87
CA LEU A 11 -7.78 -8.65 -16.51
C LEU A 11 -7.28 -9.68 -15.48
N GLY A 12 -7.42 -10.97 -15.76
CA GLY A 12 -6.91 -12.03 -14.90
C GLY A 12 -5.39 -11.93 -14.68
N ALA A 13 -4.62 -11.75 -15.76
CA ALA A 13 -3.18 -11.55 -15.70
C ALA A 13 -2.78 -10.27 -14.94
N LEU A 14 -3.54 -9.18 -15.13
CA LEU A 14 -3.34 -7.92 -14.42
C LEU A 14 -3.55 -8.11 -12.91
N PHE A 15 -4.64 -8.74 -12.48
CA PHE A 15 -4.93 -8.99 -11.06
C PHE A 15 -3.87 -9.89 -10.40
N ILE A 16 -3.42 -10.94 -11.08
CA ILE A 16 -2.32 -11.78 -10.57
C ILE A 16 -1.04 -10.96 -10.40
N SER A 17 -0.72 -10.09 -11.34
CA SER A 17 0.47 -9.22 -11.30
C SER A 17 0.39 -8.22 -10.13
N LEU A 18 -0.78 -7.59 -9.92
CA LEU A 18 -1.02 -6.72 -8.77
C LEU A 18 -0.88 -7.48 -7.43
N GLY A 19 -1.39 -8.71 -7.36
CA GLY A 19 -1.22 -9.58 -6.19
C GLY A 19 0.24 -9.93 -5.90
N ARG A 20 1.06 -10.14 -6.94
CA ARG A 20 2.53 -10.36 -6.82
C ARG A 20 3.25 -9.10 -6.33
N ILE A 21 2.97 -7.93 -6.89
CA ILE A 21 3.58 -6.66 -6.45
C ILE A 21 3.21 -6.36 -4.98
N SER A 22 1.97 -6.61 -4.58
CA SER A 22 1.56 -6.54 -3.17
C SER A 22 2.39 -7.50 -2.30
N SER A 23 2.64 -8.72 -2.78
CA SER A 23 3.49 -9.69 -2.08
C SER A 23 4.92 -9.20 -1.91
N ASP A 24 5.54 -8.61 -2.93
CA ASP A 24 6.93 -8.16 -2.86
C ASP A 24 7.07 -6.95 -1.92
N ASN A 25 6.13 -6.00 -1.98
CA ASN A 25 6.05 -4.92 -0.99
C ASN A 25 5.84 -5.44 0.45
N THR A 26 5.09 -6.54 0.63
CA THR A 26 4.96 -7.20 1.95
C THR A 26 6.28 -7.82 2.39
N LYS A 27 7.01 -8.46 1.46
CA LYS A 27 8.32 -9.06 1.76
C LYS A 27 9.32 -7.99 2.18
N ASP A 28 9.35 -6.83 1.53
CA ASP A 28 10.29 -5.75 1.89
C ASP A 28 10.00 -5.19 3.30
N ILE A 29 8.73 -5.00 3.64
CA ILE A 29 8.34 -4.56 4.97
C ILE A 29 8.62 -5.66 6.01
N ASN A 30 8.32 -6.93 5.71
CA ASN A 30 8.64 -8.03 6.61
C ASN A 30 10.14 -8.23 6.76
N ALA A 31 10.92 -8.12 5.69
CA ALA A 31 12.38 -8.22 5.73
C ALA A 31 12.98 -7.08 6.55
N PHE A 32 12.40 -5.87 6.45
CA PHE A 32 12.71 -4.80 7.35
C PHE A 32 12.39 -5.20 8.80
N LEU A 33 11.17 -5.67 9.07
CA LEU A 33 10.67 -6.05 10.40
C LEU A 33 11.33 -7.27 11.06
N VAL A 34 11.95 -8.16 10.28
CA VAL A 34 12.66 -9.35 10.78
C VAL A 34 13.97 -8.99 11.47
N ASP A 35 14.59 -7.85 11.14
CA ASP A 35 15.76 -7.33 11.85
C ASP A 35 15.35 -6.54 13.12
N ASP A 36 14.65 -7.23 14.03
CA ASP A 36 14.09 -6.68 15.28
C ASP A 36 15.17 -6.00 16.17
N ARG A 37 16.45 -6.37 16.02
CA ARG A 37 17.55 -5.75 16.78
C ARG A 37 17.73 -4.27 16.49
N ASN A 38 17.42 -3.85 15.26
CA ASN A 38 17.70 -2.50 14.77
C ASN A 38 16.43 -1.66 14.65
N ILE A 39 15.25 -2.21 14.87
CA ILE A 39 13.99 -1.49 14.72
C ILE A 39 13.53 -0.92 16.05
N LYS A 40 12.96 0.28 16.00
CA LYS A 40 12.25 0.88 17.12
C LYS A 40 10.90 1.40 16.68
N GLU A 41 9.90 1.19 17.53
CA GLU A 41 8.60 1.84 17.45
C GLU A 41 8.63 3.10 18.32
N THR A 42 8.12 4.21 17.81
CA THR A 42 7.99 5.46 18.55
C THR A 42 6.72 6.21 18.12
N LYS A 43 6.28 7.15 18.95
CA LYS A 43 5.21 8.07 18.59
C LYS A 43 5.78 9.21 17.76
N GLY A 44 5.08 9.55 16.69
CA GLY A 44 5.34 10.72 15.87
C GLY A 44 4.09 11.55 15.66
N SER A 45 4.24 12.61 14.89
CA SER A 45 3.13 13.41 14.38
C SER A 45 3.25 13.54 12.87
N LEU A 46 2.16 13.26 12.16
CA LEU A 46 2.03 13.51 10.75
C LEU A 46 1.17 14.77 10.56
N GLN A 47 1.69 15.73 9.79
CA GLN A 47 0.96 16.93 9.41
C GLN A 47 0.81 16.96 7.90
N VAL A 48 -0.43 16.99 7.43
CA VAL A 48 -0.73 17.24 6.02
C VAL A 48 -0.51 18.72 5.72
N THR A 49 0.36 19.03 4.77
CA THR A 49 0.68 20.42 4.39
C THR A 49 -0.03 20.84 3.11
N GLU A 50 -0.16 19.93 2.15
CA GLU A 50 -0.83 20.20 0.88
C GLU A 50 -1.55 18.96 0.41
N ILE A 51 -2.74 19.14 -0.16
CA ILE A 51 -3.47 18.11 -0.87
C ILE A 51 -3.70 18.58 -2.28
N ARG A 52 -3.22 17.82 -3.26
CA ARG A 52 -3.53 17.99 -4.67
C ARG A 52 -4.41 16.84 -5.10
N SER A 53 -5.66 17.14 -5.44
CA SER A 53 -6.61 16.13 -5.92
C SER A 53 -7.08 16.51 -7.31
N THR A 54 -7.02 15.56 -8.23
CA THR A 54 -7.71 15.61 -9.52
C THR A 54 -8.92 14.67 -9.49
N ARG A 55 -9.64 14.56 -10.62
CA ARG A 55 -10.71 13.54 -10.78
C ARG A 55 -10.15 12.11 -10.69
N TYR A 56 -8.87 11.90 -11.02
CA TYR A 56 -8.27 10.58 -11.18
C TYR A 56 -7.09 10.28 -10.26
N SER A 57 -6.60 11.29 -9.52
CA SER A 57 -5.43 11.15 -8.68
C SER A 57 -5.54 11.97 -7.41
N PHE A 58 -4.90 11.49 -6.36
CA PHE A 58 -4.73 12.21 -5.11
C PHE A 58 -3.26 12.14 -4.69
N GLU A 59 -2.70 13.31 -4.42
CA GLU A 59 -1.36 13.50 -3.89
C GLU A 59 -1.45 14.33 -2.61
N CYS A 60 -0.66 13.93 -1.61
CA CYS A 60 -0.67 14.53 -0.30
C CYS A 60 0.76 14.74 0.16
N ASP A 61 1.17 16.00 0.26
CA ASP A 61 2.44 16.38 0.86
C ASP A 61 2.27 16.45 2.38
N CYS A 62 3.14 15.74 3.09
CA CYS A 62 3.11 15.58 4.52
C CYS A 62 4.47 15.91 5.14
N VAL A 63 4.44 16.38 6.38
CA VAL A 63 5.61 16.45 7.25
C VAL A 63 5.44 15.43 8.36
N LEU A 64 6.31 14.43 8.39
CA LEU A 64 6.43 13.51 9.51
C LEU A 64 7.45 14.06 10.50
N LEU A 65 7.07 14.14 11.77
CA LEU A 65 7.99 14.40 12.87
C LEU A 65 7.98 13.25 13.86
N PHE A 66 9.16 12.82 14.32
CA PHE A 66 9.27 11.89 15.44
C PHE A 66 10.61 12.04 16.16
N THR A 67 10.64 11.59 17.40
CA THR A 67 11.86 11.58 18.23
C THR A 67 12.36 10.16 18.35
N ASN A 68 13.66 9.97 18.11
CA ASN A 68 14.29 8.67 18.25
C ASN A 68 14.58 8.33 19.73
N HIS A 69 15.08 7.11 19.95
CA HIS A 69 15.46 6.59 21.27
C HIS A 69 16.57 7.39 21.98
N ASN A 70 17.31 8.25 21.27
CA ASN A 70 18.34 9.12 21.84
C ASN A 70 17.83 10.54 22.11
N GLY A 71 16.53 10.81 21.96
CA GLY A 71 15.95 12.14 22.12
C GLY A 71 16.18 13.09 20.93
N LYS A 72 16.74 12.60 19.81
CA LYS A 72 16.94 13.39 18.60
C LYS A 72 15.66 13.43 17.78
N GLU A 73 15.22 14.63 17.42
CA GLU A 73 14.09 14.86 16.53
C GLU A 73 14.47 14.69 15.06
N PHE A 74 13.55 14.09 14.31
CA PHE A 74 13.62 13.94 12.86
C PHE A 74 12.39 14.56 12.23
N SER A 75 12.59 15.19 11.06
CA SER A 75 11.55 15.80 10.26
C SER A 75 11.74 15.38 8.81
N TYR A 76 10.75 14.70 8.24
CA TYR A 76 10.76 14.21 6.87
C TYR A 76 9.59 14.80 6.10
N LYS A 77 9.88 15.39 4.94
CA LYS A 77 8.87 15.78 3.96
C LYS A 77 8.63 14.59 3.05
N GLU A 78 7.39 14.11 3.01
CA GLU A 78 7.01 12.97 2.20
C GLU A 78 5.78 13.28 1.36
N THR A 79 5.75 12.76 0.14
CA THR A 79 4.58 12.81 -0.74
C THR A 79 3.95 11.43 -0.81
N TYR A 80 2.66 11.36 -0.52
CA TYR A 80 1.88 10.14 -0.61
C TYR A 80 0.85 10.22 -1.75
N PHE A 81 0.71 9.11 -2.46
CA PHE A 81 -0.24 8.93 -3.56
C PHE A 81 -1.46 8.12 -3.13
N ASP A 82 -2.48 8.12 -3.99
CA ASP A 82 -3.84 7.59 -3.84
C ASP A 82 -4.00 6.06 -3.68
N PHE A 83 -3.05 5.39 -3.05
CA PHE A 83 -3.23 3.99 -2.69
C PHE A 83 -4.27 3.87 -1.56
N ASN A 84 -5.30 3.04 -1.78
CA ASN A 84 -6.51 2.91 -0.95
C ASN A 84 -6.29 3.03 0.58
N SER A 85 -5.28 2.37 1.15
CA SER A 85 -5.03 2.43 2.59
C SER A 85 -4.51 3.79 3.05
N LYS A 86 -3.63 4.43 2.27
CA LYS A 86 -3.01 5.71 2.60
C LYS A 86 -4.01 6.85 2.44
N ALA A 87 -4.73 6.87 1.32
CA ALA A 87 -5.64 7.95 0.96
C ALA A 87 -6.73 8.17 2.03
N SER A 88 -7.33 7.08 2.52
CA SER A 88 -8.39 7.16 3.53
C SER A 88 -7.92 7.76 4.87
N PHE A 89 -6.70 7.42 5.31
CA PHE A 89 -6.12 7.97 6.53
C PHE A 89 -5.71 9.44 6.32
N LEU A 90 -5.00 9.74 5.23
CA LEU A 90 -4.54 11.09 4.91
C LEU A 90 -5.71 12.07 4.76
N TRP A 91 -6.82 11.63 4.15
CA TRP A 91 -8.04 12.44 4.06
C TRP A 91 -8.64 12.75 5.43
N LYS A 92 -8.58 11.80 6.39
CA LYS A 92 -9.02 12.03 7.77
C LYS A 92 -8.10 12.95 8.55
N CYS A 93 -6.83 13.07 8.15
CA CYS A 93 -5.86 13.99 8.72
C CYS A 93 -6.01 15.42 8.17
N LYS A 94 -6.73 15.60 7.07
CA LYS A 94 -7.00 16.90 6.47
C LYS A 94 -7.60 17.84 7.52
N ASP A 95 -7.05 19.05 7.61
CA ASP A 95 -7.46 20.13 8.52
C ASP A 95 -7.30 19.82 10.03
N LYS A 96 -6.70 18.69 10.41
CA LYS A 96 -6.47 18.33 11.82
C LYS A 96 -5.11 18.77 12.37
N GLY A 97 -4.29 19.45 11.57
CA GLY A 97 -2.93 19.84 11.95
C GLY A 97 -2.04 18.61 12.19
N LYS A 98 -1.41 18.55 13.37
CA LYS A 98 -0.52 17.44 13.76
C LYS A 98 -1.34 16.25 14.28
N VAL A 99 -1.41 15.17 13.50
CA VAL A 99 -2.10 13.94 13.87
C VAL A 99 -1.08 12.96 14.47
N PRO A 100 -1.33 12.39 15.66
CA PRO A 100 -0.43 11.39 16.25
C PRO A 100 -0.41 10.13 15.40
N VAL A 101 0.79 9.60 15.17
CA VAL A 101 1.03 8.38 14.38
C VAL A 101 2.06 7.49 15.05
N THR A 102 2.06 6.21 14.67
CA THR A 102 3.05 5.24 15.08
C THR A 102 4.10 5.10 14.00
N VAL A 103 5.35 5.44 14.33
CA VAL A 103 6.49 5.36 13.42
C VAL A 103 7.36 4.17 13.81
N ILE A 104 7.63 3.32 12.82
CA ILE A 104 8.60 2.24 12.95
C ILE A 104 9.80 2.60 12.10
N TYR A 105 10.99 2.68 12.70
CA TYR A 105 12.20 3.19 12.07
C TYR A 105 13.45 2.36 12.41
N ASP A 106 14.47 2.46 11.57
CA ASP A 106 15.78 1.87 11.79
C ASP A 106 16.63 2.75 12.74
N LYS A 107 17.17 2.15 13.80
CA LYS A 107 17.97 2.79 14.84
C LYS A 107 19.19 3.52 14.27
N HIS A 108 19.84 2.91 13.27
CA HIS A 108 21.07 3.40 12.67
C HIS A 108 20.79 4.31 11.47
N LEU A 109 19.66 4.09 10.79
CA LEU A 109 19.24 4.89 9.64
C LEU A 109 17.76 5.35 9.76
N PRO A 110 17.45 6.35 10.60
CA PRO A 110 16.05 6.78 10.83
C PRO A 110 15.30 7.28 9.60
N SER A 111 16.00 7.59 8.50
CA SER A 111 15.36 7.88 7.21
C SER A 111 14.66 6.65 6.62
N LYS A 112 15.06 5.44 6.99
CA LYS A 112 14.32 4.21 6.69
C LYS A 112 13.25 4.00 7.76
N HIS A 113 12.03 4.38 7.43
CA HIS A 113 10.91 4.35 8.35
C HIS A 113 9.58 4.08 7.64
N PHE A 114 8.55 3.73 8.41
CA PHE A 114 7.18 3.65 7.91
C PHE A 114 6.15 4.04 8.97
N ILE A 115 5.01 4.55 8.50
CA ILE A 115 3.86 4.92 9.33
C ILE A 115 2.84 3.78 9.33
N LYS A 116 2.57 3.23 10.51
CA LYS A 116 1.72 2.04 10.69
C LYS A 116 0.29 2.26 10.19
N GLU A 117 -0.23 3.46 10.39
CA GLU A 117 -1.59 3.85 10.02
C GLU A 117 -1.78 4.02 8.50
N LEU A 118 -0.71 4.32 7.76
CA LEU A 118 -0.75 4.45 6.28
C LEU A 118 -0.66 3.12 5.56
N LYS A 119 0.03 2.14 6.16
CA LYS A 119 0.22 0.78 5.64
C LYS A 119 0.01 -0.25 6.75
N PRO A 120 -1.23 -0.56 7.12
CA PRO A 120 -1.50 -1.63 8.07
C PRO A 120 -1.01 -2.98 7.49
N LEU A 121 -0.12 -3.64 8.23
CA LEU A 121 0.51 -4.92 7.85
C LEU A 121 -0.51 -6.01 7.53
N GLU A 122 -1.65 -6.02 8.22
CA GLU A 122 -2.73 -6.99 8.03
C GLU A 122 -3.42 -6.85 6.67
N ILE A 123 -3.64 -5.62 6.18
CA ILE A 123 -4.30 -5.38 4.89
C ILE A 123 -3.43 -5.91 3.73
N ASN A 124 -2.11 -5.79 3.86
CA ASN A 124 -1.17 -6.24 2.83
C ASN A 124 -1.10 -7.78 2.70
N LYS A 125 -1.29 -8.50 3.82
CA LYS A 125 -1.38 -9.97 3.79
C LYS A 125 -2.64 -10.45 3.07
N ASN A 126 -3.77 -9.80 3.32
CA ASN A 126 -5.06 -10.19 2.72
C ASN A 126 -5.19 -9.77 1.24
N SER A 127 -4.66 -8.60 0.85
CA SER A 127 -4.71 -8.13 -0.55
C SER A 127 -3.97 -9.07 -1.50
N ARG A 128 -2.84 -9.65 -1.09
CA ARG A 128 -2.09 -10.65 -1.86
C ARG A 128 -2.97 -11.81 -2.28
N VAL A 129 -3.66 -12.43 -1.32
CA VAL A 129 -4.48 -13.62 -1.58
C VAL A 129 -5.71 -13.24 -2.39
N GLY A 130 -6.37 -12.13 -2.04
CA GLY A 130 -7.55 -11.65 -2.75
C GLY A 130 -7.30 -11.40 -4.25
N TYR A 131 -6.26 -10.64 -4.59
CA TYR A 131 -5.95 -10.32 -5.98
C TYR A 131 -5.58 -11.55 -6.82
N ILE A 132 -4.82 -12.49 -6.25
CA ILE A 132 -4.46 -13.72 -6.96
C ILE A 132 -5.70 -14.60 -7.18
N VAL A 133 -6.55 -14.78 -6.17
CA VAL A 133 -7.78 -15.58 -6.27
C VAL A 133 -8.74 -14.98 -7.31
N ILE A 134 -8.94 -13.66 -7.29
CA ILE A 134 -9.78 -12.97 -8.28
C ILE A 134 -9.21 -13.16 -9.69
N GLY A 135 -7.89 -13.01 -9.87
CA GLY A 135 -7.26 -13.18 -11.16
C GLY A 135 -7.39 -14.60 -11.73
N ILE A 136 -7.25 -15.64 -10.90
CA ILE A 136 -7.50 -17.03 -11.29
C ILE A 136 -8.96 -17.24 -11.72
N LEU A 137 -9.92 -16.67 -10.97
CA LEU A 137 -11.34 -16.77 -11.30
C LEU A 137 -11.66 -16.15 -12.67
N PHE A 138 -11.07 -15.00 -13.00
CA PHE A 138 -11.22 -14.36 -14.32
C PHE A 138 -10.67 -15.23 -15.46
N ILE A 139 -9.53 -15.89 -15.25
CA ILE A 139 -8.95 -16.83 -16.23
C ILE A 139 -9.87 -18.04 -16.43
N LEU A 140 -10.38 -18.63 -15.34
CA LEU A 140 -11.29 -19.77 -15.40
C LEU A 140 -12.61 -19.44 -16.11
N LEU A 141 -13.16 -18.25 -15.84
CA LEU A 141 -14.34 -17.72 -16.54
C LEU A 141 -14.08 -17.55 -18.04
N GLY A 142 -12.93 -16.99 -18.42
CA GLY A 142 -12.52 -16.88 -19.82
C GLY A 142 -12.48 -18.25 -20.51
N VAL A 143 -11.80 -19.23 -19.90
CA VAL A 143 -11.74 -20.62 -20.41
C VAL A 143 -13.13 -21.24 -20.52
N PHE A 144 -13.99 -21.06 -19.51
CA PHE A 144 -15.35 -21.60 -19.53
C PHE A 144 -16.17 -21.05 -20.70
N ILE A 145 -16.10 -19.74 -20.94
CA ILE A 145 -16.79 -19.08 -22.06
C ILE A 145 -16.29 -19.65 -23.39
N VAL A 146 -14.98 -19.85 -23.56
CA VAL A 146 -14.41 -20.50 -24.76
C VAL A 146 -15.00 -21.87 -24.96
N VAL A 147 -14.91 -22.73 -23.96
CA VAL A 147 -15.33 -24.13 -24.05
C VAL A 147 -16.82 -24.25 -24.36
N VAL A 148 -17.68 -23.43 -23.73
CA VAL A 148 -19.13 -23.46 -23.97
C VAL A 148 -19.47 -22.98 -25.38
N ASN A 149 -18.77 -21.96 -25.90
CA ASN A 149 -19.08 -21.41 -27.21
C ASN A 149 -18.37 -22.11 -28.38
N PHE A 150 -17.28 -22.84 -28.13
CA PHE A 150 -16.68 -23.75 -29.12
C PHE A 150 -17.49 -25.04 -29.29
N LYS A 151 -18.45 -25.32 -28.41
CA LYS A 151 -19.29 -26.54 -28.45
C LYS A 151 -20.54 -26.40 -29.33
N VAL A 152 -20.52 -25.51 -30.32
CA VAL A 152 -21.56 -25.33 -31.37
C VAL A 152 -20.99 -25.72 -32.72
#